data_AF-A0A537WD48-F1
#
_entry.id   AF-A0A537WD48-F1
#
_cell.length_a   1.000
_cell.length_b   1.000
_cell.length_c   1.000
_cell.angle_alpha   90.00
_cell.angle_beta   90.00
_cell.angle_gamma   90.00
#
_symmetry.space_group_name_H-M   'P 1'
#
loop_
_entity.id
_entity.type
_entity.pdbx_description
1 polymer ?
#
loop_
_entity_poly.entity_id
_entity_poly.type
_entity_poly.pdbx_seq_one_letter_code
_entity_poly.pdbx_strand_id
1 'polypeptide(L)'
;MPDTRIGAALLEAARTLRPRIIADRDRIEAARRIPEDLAQELARAGFFRLLLPEAYGGLDLTPMAAMEVFEELAGADASVAWCVWNGNTHWTAAQLSPEAARTIHANPAVITANSTRASGQAHIVPDGFRVSGRWSLVSGCELGTWMVLLCVIHENGKPRLTPAGA
;
A
#
# COMPACT_ATOMS: atom_id res chain seq x y z
N MET A 1 0.67 -26.18 3.07
CA MET A 1 -0.44 -25.27 2.68
C MET A 1 -0.02 -24.54 1.42
N PRO A 2 -0.97 -24.17 0.53
CA PRO A 2 -0.69 -23.43 -0.71
C PRO A 2 0.15 -22.16 -0.46
N ASP A 3 -0.13 -21.43 0.62
CA ASP A 3 0.53 -20.19 1.03
C ASP A 3 2.03 -20.35 1.29
N THR A 4 2.47 -21.52 1.75
CA THR A 4 3.89 -21.78 2.07
C THR A 4 4.76 -21.77 0.81
N ARG A 5 4.23 -22.25 -0.33
CA ARG A 5 4.99 -22.29 -1.59
C ARG A 5 5.07 -20.92 -2.25
N ILE A 6 3.97 -20.16 -2.23
CA ILE A 6 3.94 -18.79 -2.77
C ILE A 6 4.83 -17.91 -1.90
N GLY A 7 4.70 -17.98 -0.57
CA GLY A 7 5.57 -17.25 0.36
C GLY A 7 7.05 -17.54 0.13
N ALA A 8 7.44 -18.81 -0.01
CA ALA A 8 8.82 -19.18 -0.32
C ALA A 8 9.30 -18.61 -1.66
N ALA A 9 8.45 -18.61 -2.70
CA ALA A 9 8.81 -18.03 -3.99
C ALA A 9 9.01 -16.51 -3.92
N LEU A 10 8.18 -15.79 -3.15
CA LEU A 10 8.34 -14.35 -2.95
C LEU A 10 9.58 -14.02 -2.12
N LEU A 11 9.93 -14.87 -1.15
CA LEU A 11 11.16 -14.74 -0.38
C LEU A 11 12.40 -14.93 -1.28
N GLU A 12 12.40 -15.95 -2.15
CA GLU A 12 13.48 -16.13 -3.14
C GLU A 12 13.55 -14.98 -4.16
N ALA A 13 12.40 -14.42 -4.56
CA ALA A 13 12.37 -13.23 -5.40
C ALA A 13 12.98 -12.01 -4.67
N ALA A 14 12.71 -11.84 -3.38
CA ALA A 14 13.30 -10.76 -2.58
C ALA A 14 14.83 -10.93 -2.46
N ARG A 15 15.30 -12.17 -2.23
CA ARG A 15 16.74 -12.51 -2.23
C ARG A 15 17.40 -12.22 -3.58
N THR A 16 16.71 -12.51 -4.67
CA THR A 16 17.19 -12.25 -6.03
C THR A 16 17.33 -10.75 -6.32
N LEU A 17 16.40 -9.93 -5.81
CA LEU A 17 16.42 -8.48 -5.98
C LEU A 17 17.34 -7.76 -4.98
N ARG A 18 17.72 -8.41 -3.88
CA ARG A 18 18.56 -7.82 -2.83
C ARG A 18 19.84 -7.15 -3.35
N PRO A 19 20.65 -7.74 -4.24
CA PRO A 19 21.84 -7.08 -4.78
C PRO A 19 21.49 -5.78 -5.53
N ARG A 20 20.39 -5.76 -6.29
CA ARG A 20 19.93 -4.55 -7.00
C ARG A 20 19.48 -3.47 -6.01
N ILE A 21 18.69 -3.84 -5.01
CA ILE A 21 18.22 -2.91 -3.96
C ILE A 21 19.41 -2.28 -3.23
N ILE A 22 20.42 -3.09 -2.88
CA ILE A 22 21.64 -2.61 -2.22
C ILE A 22 22.40 -1.63 -3.12
N ALA A 23 22.53 -1.93 -4.41
CA ALA A 23 23.20 -1.06 -5.38
C ALA A 23 22.49 0.29 -5.57
N ASP A 24 21.17 0.33 -5.36
CA ASP A 24 20.35 1.54 -5.49
C ASP A 24 20.31 2.42 -4.23
N ARG A 25 20.88 1.99 -3.10
CA ARG A 25 20.78 2.72 -1.80
C ARG A 25 21.20 4.19 -1.88
N ASP A 26 22.35 4.47 -2.47
CA ASP A 26 22.83 5.86 -2.60
C ASP A 26 21.90 6.70 -3.48
N ARG A 27 21.33 6.08 -4.53
CA ARG A 27 20.34 6.72 -5.40
C ARG A 27 19.02 6.97 -4.67
N ILE A 28 18.56 6.02 -3.87
CA ILE A 28 17.35 6.13 -3.03
C ILE A 28 17.52 7.29 -2.04
N GLU A 29 18.64 7.33 -1.33
CA GLU A 29 18.92 8.35 -0.31
C GLU A 29 19.04 9.74 -0.94
N ALA A 30 19.83 9.87 -2.01
CA ALA A 30 20.01 11.15 -2.70
C ALA A 30 18.71 11.69 -3.30
N ALA A 31 17.89 10.83 -3.90
CA ALA A 31 16.60 11.22 -4.47
C ALA A 31 15.50 11.39 -3.41
N ARG A 32 15.71 10.86 -2.18
CA ARG A 32 14.69 10.70 -1.13
C ARG A 32 13.43 9.99 -1.62
N ARG A 33 13.62 9.06 -2.56
CA ARG A 33 12.56 8.35 -3.28
C ARG A 33 13.11 7.04 -3.82
N ILE A 34 12.30 5.98 -3.75
CA ILE A 34 12.62 4.73 -4.44
C ILE A 34 12.56 4.98 -5.94
N PRO A 35 13.61 4.62 -6.68
CA PRO A 35 13.59 4.73 -8.12
C PRO A 35 12.40 4.05 -8.80
N GLU A 36 11.84 4.73 -9.80
CA GLU A 36 10.66 4.23 -10.51
C GLU A 36 10.89 2.86 -11.14
N ASP A 37 12.07 2.63 -11.72
CA ASP A 37 12.40 1.35 -12.36
C ASP A 37 12.46 0.19 -11.36
N LEU A 38 12.97 0.43 -10.15
CA LEU A 38 12.98 -0.53 -9.06
C LEU A 38 11.57 -0.76 -8.49
N ALA A 39 10.81 0.32 -8.26
CA ALA A 39 9.44 0.23 -7.75
C ALA A 39 8.53 -0.57 -8.68
N GLN A 40 8.64 -0.34 -10.00
CA GLN A 40 7.88 -1.06 -11.00
C GLN A 40 8.30 -2.53 -11.14
N GLU A 41 9.58 -2.85 -10.96
CA GLU A 41 10.03 -4.24 -10.89
C GLU A 41 9.43 -4.95 -9.67
N LEU A 42 9.48 -4.31 -8.49
CA LEU A 42 8.87 -4.84 -7.27
C LEU A 42 7.35 -5.05 -7.42
N ALA A 43 6.65 -4.11 -8.07
CA ALA A 43 5.23 -4.22 -8.35
C ALA A 43 4.90 -5.39 -9.28
N ARG A 44 5.65 -5.55 -10.38
CA ARG A 44 5.49 -6.69 -11.30
C ARG A 44 5.78 -8.03 -10.64
N ALA A 45 6.74 -8.08 -9.73
CA ALA A 45 7.06 -9.27 -8.93
C ALA A 45 5.98 -9.59 -7.87
N GLY A 46 5.05 -8.67 -7.59
CA GLY A 46 3.91 -8.90 -6.71
C GLY A 46 4.08 -8.44 -5.26
N PHE A 47 5.18 -7.74 -4.94
CA PHE A 47 5.46 -7.31 -3.56
C PHE A 47 4.42 -6.32 -2.99
N PHE A 48 3.70 -5.60 -3.83
CA PHE A 48 2.64 -4.65 -3.42
C PHE A 48 1.25 -5.30 -3.23
N ARG A 49 1.13 -6.61 -3.43
CA ARG A 49 -0.14 -7.36 -3.34
C ARG A 49 -0.02 -8.69 -2.57
N LEU A 50 0.98 -8.77 -1.68
CA LEU A 50 1.27 -9.96 -0.87
C LEU A 50 0.04 -10.36 -0.04
N LEU A 51 -0.59 -9.39 0.61
CA LEU A 51 -1.71 -9.61 1.55
C LEU A 51 -3.09 -9.44 0.90
N LEU A 52 -3.14 -9.07 -0.39
CA LEU A 52 -4.40 -8.83 -1.08
C LEU A 52 -5.09 -10.19 -1.36
N PRO A 53 -6.41 -10.34 -1.16
CA PRO A 53 -7.10 -11.59 -1.45
C PRO A 53 -7.01 -11.99 -2.92
N GLU A 54 -7.02 -13.30 -3.20
CA GLU A 54 -6.95 -13.84 -4.58
C GLU A 54 -8.12 -13.32 -5.45
N ALA A 55 -9.30 -13.11 -4.85
CA ALA A 55 -10.48 -12.58 -5.52
C ALA A 55 -10.29 -11.18 -6.15
N TYR A 56 -9.24 -10.46 -5.74
CA TYR A 56 -8.85 -9.16 -6.26
C TYR A 56 -7.48 -9.20 -6.99
N GLY A 57 -6.99 -10.40 -7.32
CA GLY A 57 -5.72 -10.60 -8.03
C GLY A 57 -4.49 -10.49 -7.15
N GLY A 58 -4.65 -10.62 -5.83
CA GLY A 58 -3.55 -10.66 -4.87
C GLY A 58 -2.97 -12.06 -4.66
N LEU A 59 -2.03 -12.17 -3.71
CA LEU A 59 -1.32 -13.41 -3.39
C LEU A 59 -1.81 -14.08 -2.09
N ASP A 60 -2.73 -13.43 -1.38
CA ASP A 60 -3.43 -13.92 -0.19
C ASP A 60 -2.50 -14.59 0.85
N LEU A 61 -1.30 -14.02 1.02
CA LEU A 61 -0.34 -14.54 1.98
C LEU A 61 -0.83 -14.30 3.40
N THR A 62 -0.54 -15.26 4.28
CA THR A 62 -0.66 -15.02 5.72
C THR A 62 0.26 -13.86 6.16
N PRO A 63 -0.11 -13.12 7.24
CA PRO A 63 0.73 -12.07 7.79
C PRO A 63 2.16 -12.53 8.15
N MET A 64 2.31 -13.78 8.61
CA MET A 64 3.62 -14.34 8.95
C MET A 64 4.49 -14.54 7.70
N ALA A 65 3.94 -15.11 6.63
CA ALA A 65 4.67 -15.29 5.37
C ALA A 65 5.03 -13.95 4.72
N ALA A 66 4.12 -12.96 4.77
CA ALA A 66 4.43 -11.62 4.28
C ALA A 66 5.52 -10.92 5.12
N MET A 67 5.54 -11.15 6.44
CA MET A 67 6.57 -10.60 7.32
C MET A 67 7.98 -11.08 6.94
N GLU A 68 8.16 -12.37 6.65
CA GLU A 68 9.45 -12.92 6.20
C GLU A 68 9.96 -12.20 4.93
N VAL A 69 9.05 -11.87 4.01
CA VAL A 69 9.38 -11.11 2.79
C VAL A 69 9.77 -9.67 3.12
N PHE A 70 9.03 -9.01 4.02
CA PHE A 70 9.36 -7.65 4.45
C PHE A 70 10.71 -7.58 5.18
N GLU A 71 11.03 -8.57 6.01
CA GLU A 71 12.32 -8.69 6.70
C GLU A 71 13.48 -8.85 5.71
N GLU A 72 13.34 -9.69 4.69
CA GLU A 72 14.35 -9.86 3.64
C GLU A 72 14.57 -8.56 2.86
N LEU A 73 13.50 -7.87 2.46
CA LEU A 73 13.59 -6.56 1.81
C LEU A 73 14.23 -5.52 2.74
N ALA A 74 13.89 -5.52 4.04
CA ALA A 74 14.44 -4.56 5.00
C ALA A 74 15.95 -4.79 5.24
N GLY A 75 16.41 -6.04 5.18
CA GLY A 75 17.83 -6.38 5.19
C GLY A 75 18.58 -5.85 3.95
N ALA A 76 17.87 -5.55 2.86
CA ALA A 76 18.40 -4.93 1.66
C ALA A 76 18.26 -3.40 1.67
N ASP A 77 17.13 -2.83 2.07
CA ASP A 77 16.92 -1.40 2.32
C ASP A 77 15.61 -1.18 3.09
N ALA A 78 15.67 -0.44 4.20
CA ALA A 78 14.51 -0.23 5.07
C ALA A 78 13.42 0.64 4.43
N SER A 79 13.80 1.62 3.59
CA SER A 79 12.85 2.51 2.91
C SER A 79 12.07 1.77 1.83
N VAL A 80 12.73 0.85 1.10
CA VAL A 80 12.09 -0.06 0.15
C VAL A 80 11.08 -0.95 0.87
N ALA A 81 11.49 -1.64 1.92
CA ALA A 81 10.58 -2.50 2.69
C ALA A 81 9.39 -1.72 3.26
N TRP A 82 9.63 -0.53 3.80
CA TRP A 82 8.60 0.34 4.34
C TRP A 82 7.57 0.77 3.28
N CYS A 83 8.02 1.19 2.09
CA CYS A 83 7.10 1.58 1.03
C CYS A 83 6.32 0.39 0.46
N VAL A 84 6.96 -0.78 0.33
CA VAL A 84 6.30 -2.02 -0.09
C VAL A 84 5.23 -2.43 0.92
N TRP A 85 5.54 -2.43 2.22
CA TRP A 85 4.57 -2.69 3.29
C TRP A 85 3.43 -1.68 3.28
N ASN A 86 3.75 -0.38 3.18
CA ASN A 86 2.74 0.69 3.15
C ASN A 86 1.82 0.58 1.92
N GLY A 87 2.31 0.07 0.80
CA GLY A 87 1.49 -0.18 -0.38
C GLY A 87 0.67 -1.46 -0.36
N ASN A 88 0.78 -2.30 0.69
CA ASN A 88 -0.11 -3.45 0.87
C ASN A 88 -1.42 -3.03 1.55
N THR A 89 -2.27 -2.27 0.84
CA THR A 89 -3.55 -1.74 1.34
C THR A 89 -4.71 -2.74 1.33
N HIS A 90 -4.43 -4.04 1.42
CA HIS A 90 -5.42 -5.13 1.34
C HIS A 90 -6.67 -4.96 2.23
N TRP A 91 -6.53 -4.34 3.41
CA TRP A 91 -7.63 -4.05 4.33
C TRP A 91 -8.74 -3.18 3.72
N THR A 92 -8.45 -2.39 2.68
CA THR A 92 -9.48 -1.60 1.97
C THR A 92 -10.47 -2.49 1.22
N ALA A 93 -10.07 -3.68 0.80
CA ALA A 93 -10.95 -4.61 0.10
C ALA A 93 -12.13 -5.09 0.96
N ALA A 94 -12.01 -5.02 2.29
CA ALA A 94 -13.10 -5.31 3.23
C ALA A 94 -14.03 -4.11 3.48
N GLN A 95 -13.58 -2.89 3.15
CA GLN A 95 -14.30 -1.64 3.42
C GLN A 95 -14.98 -1.07 2.18
N LEU A 96 -14.47 -1.40 0.99
CA LEU A 96 -14.97 -0.94 -0.30
C LEU A 96 -16.00 -1.91 -0.88
N SER A 97 -16.78 -1.43 -1.85
CA SER A 97 -17.57 -2.33 -2.69
C SER A 97 -16.63 -3.27 -3.47
N PRO A 98 -17.05 -4.51 -3.78
CA PRO A 98 -16.24 -5.41 -4.58
C PRO A 98 -15.86 -4.85 -5.97
N GLU A 99 -16.72 -4.00 -6.54
CA GLU A 99 -16.43 -3.29 -7.78
C GLU A 99 -15.28 -2.29 -7.61
N ALA A 100 -15.33 -1.42 -6.60
CA ALA A 100 -14.28 -0.45 -6.34
C ALA A 100 -12.93 -1.12 -6.04
N ALA A 101 -12.91 -2.19 -5.23
CA ALA A 101 -11.70 -2.96 -4.98
C ALA A 101 -11.14 -3.58 -6.28
N ARG A 102 -11.99 -4.14 -7.15
CA ARG A 102 -11.57 -4.63 -8.48
C ARG A 102 -11.02 -3.52 -9.37
N THR A 103 -11.60 -2.32 -9.35
CA THR A 103 -11.10 -1.18 -10.13
C THR A 103 -9.69 -0.77 -9.69
N ILE A 104 -9.45 -0.66 -8.38
CA ILE A 104 -8.14 -0.29 -7.83
C ILE A 104 -7.08 -1.33 -8.22
N HIS A 105 -7.41 -2.61 -8.09
CA HIS A 105 -6.48 -3.72 -8.28
C HIS A 105 -6.53 -4.37 -9.67
N ALA A 106 -7.20 -3.73 -10.65
CA ALA A 106 -7.30 -4.23 -12.02
C ALA A 106 -5.93 -4.39 -12.70
N ASN A 107 -4.95 -3.57 -12.31
CA ASN A 107 -3.57 -3.71 -12.72
C ASN A 107 -2.79 -4.53 -11.65
N PRO A 108 -2.28 -5.73 -11.97
CA PRO A 108 -1.42 -6.54 -11.10
C PRO A 108 -0.19 -5.83 -10.54
N ALA A 109 0.31 -4.81 -11.24
CA ALA A 109 1.45 -3.99 -10.85
C ALA A 109 1.02 -2.62 -10.28
N VAL A 110 -0.22 -2.48 -9.81
CA VAL A 110 -0.66 -1.26 -9.13
C VAL A 110 0.18 -1.05 -7.87
N ILE A 111 0.63 0.19 -7.68
CA ILE A 111 1.20 0.64 -6.41
C ILE A 111 0.14 1.52 -5.76
N THR A 112 -0.24 1.17 -4.54
CA THR A 112 -1.03 2.05 -3.69
C THR A 112 -0.13 2.68 -2.65
N ALA A 113 -0.55 3.82 -2.10
CA ALA A 113 0.06 4.41 -0.93
C ALA A 113 -1.04 4.78 0.05
N ASN A 114 -0.76 4.75 1.35
CA ASN A 114 -1.75 5.13 2.34
C ASN A 114 -1.21 6.10 3.39
N SER A 115 -2.16 6.80 4.01
CA SER A 115 -1.99 7.52 5.27
C SER A 115 -3.20 7.24 6.17
N THR A 116 -2.95 6.52 7.26
CA THR A 116 -3.94 6.25 8.31
C THR A 116 -4.12 7.41 9.30
N ARG A 117 -3.41 8.53 9.14
CA ARG A 117 -3.69 9.75 9.91
C ARG A 117 -4.87 10.50 9.31
N ALA A 118 -5.99 10.57 10.04
CA ALA A 118 -7.19 11.30 9.65
C ALA A 118 -6.96 12.83 9.70
N SER A 119 -6.36 13.37 8.64
CA SER A 119 -6.00 14.79 8.51
C SER A 119 -6.75 15.51 7.39
N GLY A 120 -7.56 14.77 6.62
CA GLY A 120 -8.50 15.33 5.67
C GLY A 120 -9.88 15.60 6.27
N GLN A 121 -10.65 16.40 5.56
CA GLN A 121 -12.07 16.62 5.82
C GLN A 121 -12.86 16.13 4.62
N ALA A 122 -13.88 15.32 4.87
CA ALA A 122 -14.84 14.84 3.89
C ALA A 122 -16.20 15.48 4.17
N HIS A 123 -16.59 16.47 3.37
CA HIS A 123 -17.88 17.14 3.51
C HIS A 123 -18.94 16.39 2.71
N ILE A 124 -20.08 16.07 3.34
CA ILE A 124 -21.19 15.38 2.66
C ILE A 124 -21.77 16.27 1.56
N VAL A 125 -21.93 15.71 0.37
CA VAL A 125 -22.61 16.30 -0.80
C VAL A 125 -23.60 15.27 -1.37
N PRO A 126 -24.58 15.66 -2.22
CA PRO A 126 -25.65 14.74 -2.65
C PRO A 126 -25.20 13.35 -3.13
N ASP A 127 -24.09 13.27 -3.88
CA ASP A 127 -23.61 12.02 -4.47
C ASP A 127 -22.30 11.50 -3.84
N GLY A 128 -21.98 11.91 -2.60
CA GLY A 128 -20.82 11.41 -1.86
C GLY A 128 -20.15 12.45 -0.98
N PHE A 129 -18.83 12.63 -1.19
CA PHE A 129 -18.02 13.51 -0.36
C PHE A 129 -17.16 14.46 -1.20
N ARG A 130 -17.10 15.73 -0.79
CA ARG A 130 -16.05 16.65 -1.21
C ARG A 130 -14.89 16.56 -0.21
N VAL A 131 -13.76 16.05 -0.67
CA VAL A 131 -12.56 15.86 0.16
C VAL A 131 -11.58 17.01 0.00
N SER A 132 -11.04 17.51 1.11
CA SER A 132 -9.96 18.48 1.14
C SER A 132 -9.07 18.27 2.36
N GLY A 133 -7.77 18.54 2.25
CA GLY A 133 -6.86 18.40 3.37
C GLY A 133 -5.39 18.38 2.98
N ARG A 134 -4.54 18.12 3.97
CA ARG A 134 -3.10 17.90 3.79
C ARG A 134 -2.67 16.70 4.62
N TRP A 135 -2.22 15.65 3.96
CA TRP A 135 -1.65 14.45 4.58
C TRP A 135 -0.13 14.55 4.52
N SER A 136 0.52 14.71 5.67
CA SER A 136 1.95 15.00 5.74
C SER A 136 2.86 13.76 5.61
N LEU A 137 2.31 12.55 5.80
CA LEU A 137 3.06 11.30 5.77
C LEU A 137 2.28 10.27 4.93
N VAL A 138 2.64 10.17 3.66
CA VAL A 138 2.09 9.20 2.71
C VAL A 138 3.29 8.52 2.05
N SER A 139 3.80 7.46 2.68
CA SER A 139 5.04 6.82 2.22
C SER A 139 4.83 6.15 0.85
N GLY A 140 5.72 6.42 -0.11
CA GLY A 140 5.59 5.94 -1.48
C GLY A 140 4.55 6.68 -2.33
N CYS A 141 4.02 7.83 -1.90
CA CYS A 141 2.95 8.54 -2.61
C CYS A 141 3.30 8.94 -4.04
N GLU A 142 4.56 9.24 -4.35
CA GLU A 142 4.99 9.61 -5.70
C GLU A 142 5.02 8.42 -6.68
N LEU A 143 4.96 7.19 -6.16
CA LEU A 143 4.91 5.94 -6.93
C LEU A 143 3.47 5.43 -7.10
N GLY A 144 2.59 5.80 -6.16
CA GLY A 144 1.24 5.28 -6.10
C GLY A 144 0.33 5.89 -7.16
N THR A 145 -0.42 5.06 -7.87
CA THR A 145 -1.49 5.52 -8.78
C THR A 145 -2.85 5.61 -8.08
N TRP A 146 -2.96 5.01 -6.89
CA TRP A 146 -4.10 5.13 -5.98
C TRP A 146 -3.62 5.47 -4.57
N MET A 147 -4.43 6.24 -3.85
CA MET A 147 -4.12 6.64 -2.46
C MET A 147 -5.28 6.33 -1.53
N VAL A 148 -4.95 5.83 -0.35
CA VAL A 148 -5.90 5.61 0.74
C VAL A 148 -5.65 6.64 1.82
N LEU A 149 -6.57 7.61 1.93
CA LEU A 149 -6.40 8.79 2.78
C LEU A 149 -7.57 8.90 3.76
N LEU A 150 -7.27 8.84 5.06
CA LEU A 150 -8.32 8.99 6.06
C LEU A 150 -8.77 10.44 6.22
N CYS A 151 -10.08 10.61 6.35
CA CYS A 151 -10.76 11.89 6.53
C CYS A 151 -11.68 11.82 7.75
N VAL A 152 -11.87 12.97 8.40
CA VAL A 152 -13.00 13.20 9.31
C VAL A 152 -14.20 13.59 8.47
N ILE A 153 -15.35 12.95 8.68
CA ILE A 153 -16.60 13.30 7.99
C ILE A 153 -17.16 14.57 8.63
N HIS A 154 -17.53 15.54 7.81
CA HIS A 154 -18.19 16.78 8.23
C HIS A 154 -19.61 16.86 7.70
N GLU A 155 -20.52 17.32 8.57
CA GLU A 155 -21.91 17.61 8.26
C GLU A 155 -22.25 18.99 8.84
N ASN A 156 -22.82 19.88 8.02
CA ASN A 156 -23.14 21.26 8.41
C ASN A 156 -21.95 22.02 9.03
N GLY A 157 -20.74 21.79 8.48
CA GLY A 157 -19.50 22.45 8.92
C GLY A 157 -18.87 21.89 10.21
N LYS A 158 -19.45 20.86 10.83
CA LYS A 158 -18.94 20.24 12.06
C LYS A 158 -18.54 18.77 11.83
N PRO A 159 -17.57 18.23 12.57
CA PRO A 159 -17.31 16.79 12.59
C PRO A 159 -18.60 16.02 12.91
N ARG A 160 -18.91 15.01 12.09
CA ARG A 160 -20.03 14.10 12.32
C ARG A 160 -19.65 13.12 13.42
N LEU A 161 -20.38 13.16 14.53
CA LEU A 161 -20.17 12.24 15.64
C LEU A 161 -20.81 10.88 15.34
N THR A 162 -20.16 9.83 15.81
CA THR A 162 -20.77 8.50 15.92
C THR A 162 -21.82 8.49 17.04
N PRO A 163 -22.71 7.47 17.11
CA PRO A 163 -23.64 7.31 18.24
C PRO A 163 -22.95 7.26 19.62
N ALA A 164 -21.66 6.91 19.66
CA ALA A 164 -20.83 6.89 20.87
C ALA A 164 -20.21 8.26 21.23
N GLY A 165 -20.44 9.31 20.42
CA GLY A 165 -19.96 10.67 20.69
C GLY A 165 -18.50 10.94 20.32
N ALA A 166 -17.80 9.96 19.75
CA ALA A 166 -16.49 10.12 19.11
C ALA A 166 -16.64 10.46 17.62
#